data_AF-A0A930NWZ6-F1
#
_entry.id   AF-A0A930NWZ6-F1
#
_cell.length_a   1.000
_cell.length_b   1.000
_cell.length_c   1.000
_cell.angle_alpha   90.00
_cell.angle_beta   90.00
_cell.angle_gamma   90.00
#
_symmetry.space_group_name_H-M   'P 1'
#
loop_
_entity.id
_entity.type
_entity.pdbx_description
1 polymer ?
#
loop_
_entity_poly.entity_id
_entity_poly.type
_entity_poly.pdbx_seq_one_letter_code
_entity_poly.pdbx_strand_id
1 'polypeptide(L)'
;MRKYIVIFILLILAVVSHAQVQVTASVDSTKILIGGRSHYFITVYAPKGTKISFPEFNNKKEIVSDVEVLSAKSDTADANNKVRIRRIYTITAWDAKRYTIPAQKVIVGGATKTTGNVTLDVQAVPVDTVKSTPMPPDDIQQVPFSWGEWVPIILVIVLALILICFVFYLYRILCHKQNGRALKKTRALSYYEQAKHDLSEIAANKMLYTEQKAYYTDVTNVLRKYISQRYNINALEMTSHEILESMKDVCDVSDVSELKVVFNTADLVKFAKYSTDANDMTYYLDSIVHFIDSTKVEETKEVVEEPKENISDTRSRKMIKLAIGLLLVTSVALIIYAAFEAYALLM
;
A
#
# COMPACT_ATOMS: atom_id res chain seq x y z
N MET A 1 23.37 75.48 105.06
CA MET A 1 24.27 74.42 104.56
C MET A 1 23.54 73.12 104.22
N ARG A 2 22.92 72.40 105.16
CA ARG A 2 22.26 71.08 104.91
C ARG A 2 21.20 71.09 103.79
N LYS A 3 20.35 72.12 103.67
CA LYS A 3 19.30 72.21 102.64
C LYS A 3 19.85 72.28 101.20
N TYR A 4 20.98 72.96 101.00
CA TYR A 4 21.62 73.08 99.69
C TYR A 4 22.34 71.80 99.26
N ILE A 5 22.85 71.02 100.22
CA ILE A 5 23.47 69.70 99.97
C ILE A 5 22.41 68.70 99.47
N VAL A 6 21.20 68.71 100.04
CA VAL A 6 20.11 67.83 99.60
C VAL A 6 19.64 68.19 98.19
N ILE A 7 19.52 69.48 97.87
CA ILE A 7 19.16 69.94 96.51
C ILE A 7 20.24 69.56 95.49
N PHE A 8 21.52 69.68 95.85
CA PHE A 8 22.63 69.29 94.99
C PHE A 8 22.68 67.76 94.74
N ILE A 9 22.43 66.95 95.77
CA ILE A 9 22.33 65.48 95.64
C ILE A 9 21.11 65.09 94.78
N LEU A 10 19.97 65.76 94.95
CA LEU A 10 18.76 65.50 94.15
C LEU A 10 18.97 65.89 92.67
N LEU A 11 19.68 66.99 92.42
CA LEU A 11 20.06 67.43 91.07
C LEU A 11 21.03 66.42 90.42
N ILE A 12 22.01 65.90 91.17
CA ILE A 12 22.92 64.86 90.68
C ILE A 12 22.16 63.56 90.39
N LEU A 13 21.25 63.13 91.26
CA LEU A 13 20.41 61.95 91.01
C LEU A 13 19.53 62.12 89.76
N ALA A 14 19.00 63.32 89.51
CA ALA A 14 18.22 63.62 88.31
C ALA A 14 19.06 63.56 87.02
N VAL A 15 20.34 63.93 87.07
CA VAL A 15 21.26 63.83 85.94
C VAL A 15 21.65 62.37 85.65
N VAL A 16 21.85 61.54 86.67
CA VAL A 16 22.13 60.10 86.46
C VAL A 16 20.91 59.34 85.91
N SER A 17 19.69 59.82 86.17
CA SER A 17 18.46 59.20 85.65
C SER A 17 18.25 59.35 84.14
N HIS A 18 18.95 60.27 83.46
CA HIS A 18 18.74 60.55 82.02
C HIS A 18 19.56 59.67 81.06
N ALA A 19 20.38 58.74 81.56
CA ALA A 19 21.21 57.85 80.76
C ALA A 19 20.68 56.40 80.66
N GLN A 20 19.36 56.20 80.70
CA GLN A 20 18.80 54.84 80.59
C GLN A 20 19.03 54.28 79.17
N VAL A 21 19.82 53.20 79.12
CA VAL A 21 20.03 52.35 77.94
C VAL A 21 18.81 51.45 77.78
N GLN A 22 18.18 51.48 76.61
CA GLN A 22 17.04 50.64 76.28
C GLN A 22 17.44 49.60 75.23
N VAL A 23 17.13 48.34 75.50
CA VAL A 23 17.38 47.21 74.59
C VAL A 23 16.02 46.56 74.29
N THR A 24 15.67 46.47 73.02
CA THR A 24 14.38 45.93 72.57
C THR A 24 14.59 44.96 71.43
N ALA A 25 13.79 43.88 71.41
CA ALA A 25 13.75 42.93 70.32
C ALA A 25 12.39 42.99 69.62
N SER A 26 12.38 42.92 68.30
CA SER A 26 11.16 42.84 67.48
C SER A 26 11.40 41.98 66.25
N VAL A 27 10.33 41.54 65.60
CA VAL A 27 10.37 40.85 64.31
C VAL A 27 9.53 41.66 63.33
N ASP A 28 9.96 41.69 62.07
CA ASP A 28 9.28 42.39 60.97
C ASP A 28 7.90 41.78 60.67
N SER A 29 7.88 40.47 60.39
CA SER A 29 6.65 39.68 60.20
C SER A 29 6.54 38.59 61.24
N THR A 30 5.51 38.69 62.09
CA THR A 30 5.18 37.68 63.11
C THR A 30 4.59 36.41 62.51
N LYS A 31 4.15 36.44 61.25
CA LYS A 31 3.63 35.30 60.49
C LYS A 31 4.42 35.12 59.20
N ILE A 32 4.95 33.93 58.96
CA ILE A 32 5.64 33.57 57.71
C ILE A 32 5.19 32.19 57.23
N LEU A 33 5.35 31.91 55.95
CA LEU A 33 5.19 30.55 55.42
C LEU A 33 6.45 29.73 55.67
N ILE A 34 6.34 28.40 55.64
CA ILE A 34 7.51 27.48 55.68
C ILE A 34 8.55 27.91 54.64
N GLY A 35 9.82 28.04 55.05
CA GLY A 35 10.93 28.50 54.20
C GLY A 35 10.92 30.00 53.90
N GLY A 36 9.95 30.74 54.43
CA GLY A 36 9.87 32.20 54.35
C GLY A 36 10.95 32.88 55.20
N ARG A 37 11.35 34.08 54.80
CA ARG A 37 12.33 34.90 55.51
C ARG A 37 11.66 36.00 56.31
N SER A 38 12.08 36.19 57.55
CA SER A 38 11.70 37.33 58.39
C SER A 38 12.92 38.03 58.95
N HIS A 39 12.80 39.30 59.30
CA HIS A 39 13.88 40.06 59.93
C HIS A 39 13.64 40.18 61.45
N TYR A 40 14.58 39.67 62.23
CA TYR A 40 14.64 39.84 63.67
C TYR A 40 15.56 41.01 64.01
N PHE A 41 15.02 42.00 64.71
CA PHE A 41 15.70 43.24 65.07
C PHE A 41 16.05 43.24 66.56
N ILE A 42 17.33 43.48 66.87
CA ILE A 42 17.76 43.89 68.21
C ILE A 42 18.13 45.37 68.12
N THR A 43 17.34 46.22 68.78
CA THR A 43 17.54 47.68 68.79
C THR A 43 18.04 48.13 70.16
N VAL A 44 19.16 48.86 70.16
CA VAL A 44 19.80 49.41 71.36
C VAL A 44 19.85 50.92 71.24
N TYR A 45 19.33 51.62 72.25
CA TYR A 45 19.49 53.05 72.42
C TYR A 45 20.55 53.31 73.50
N ALA A 46 21.69 53.89 73.12
CA ALA A 46 22.80 54.16 74.04
C ALA A 46 23.44 55.55 73.79
N PRO A 47 24.13 56.14 74.77
CA PRO A 47 24.89 57.39 74.56
C PRO A 47 25.99 57.23 73.50
N LYS A 48 26.30 58.32 72.78
CA LYS A 48 27.38 58.37 71.78
C LYS A 48 28.72 57.91 72.39
N GLY A 49 29.45 57.05 71.68
CA GLY A 49 30.75 56.51 72.12
C GLY A 49 30.68 55.24 72.99
N THR A 50 29.49 54.74 73.33
CA THR A 50 29.33 53.48 74.09
C THR A 50 29.68 52.26 73.23
N LYS A 51 30.58 51.39 73.70
CA LYS A 51 30.85 50.10 73.06
C LYS A 51 29.69 49.14 73.28
N ILE A 52 29.13 48.58 72.20
CA ILE A 52 28.01 47.63 72.22
C ILE A 52 28.45 46.33 71.56
N SER A 53 28.18 45.20 72.22
CA SER A 53 28.37 43.85 71.66
C SER A 53 27.04 43.12 71.59
N PHE A 54 26.69 42.70 70.37
CA PHE A 54 25.47 41.94 70.05
C PHE A 54 25.76 40.44 70.09
N PRO A 55 24.73 39.59 70.28
CA PRO A 55 24.91 38.15 70.18
C PRO A 55 25.32 37.76 68.75
N GLU A 56 26.41 36.99 68.64
CA GLU A 56 26.90 36.51 67.35
C GLU A 56 26.30 35.15 67.02
N PHE A 57 25.42 35.14 66.01
CA PHE A 57 24.92 33.93 65.37
C PHE A 57 25.59 33.81 64.00
N ASN A 58 26.78 33.22 63.96
CA ASN A 58 27.49 32.97 62.70
C ASN A 58 26.80 31.82 61.93
N ASN A 59 26.93 31.86 60.60
CA ASN A 59 26.30 30.96 59.63
C ASN A 59 26.11 29.54 60.16
N LYS A 60 24.85 29.08 60.22
CA LYS A 60 24.37 27.77 60.71
C LYS A 60 24.14 27.62 62.23
N LYS A 61 24.25 28.68 63.02
CA LYS A 61 23.75 28.65 64.41
C LYS A 61 22.28 29.06 64.46
N GLU A 62 21.46 28.15 64.97
CA GLU A 62 20.06 28.38 65.27
C GLU A 62 19.92 29.33 66.48
N ILE A 63 18.97 30.28 66.42
CA ILE A 63 18.65 31.14 67.58
C ILE A 63 17.88 30.33 68.64
N VAL A 64 17.00 29.47 68.15
CA VAL A 64 16.19 28.49 68.86
C VAL A 64 16.05 27.30 67.92
N SER A 65 15.85 26.09 68.45
CA SER A 65 15.73 24.86 67.66
C SER A 65 14.84 25.07 66.42
N ASP A 66 15.38 24.75 65.25
CA ASP A 66 14.74 24.84 63.92
C ASP A 66 14.48 26.27 63.39
N VAL A 67 15.07 27.31 64.00
CA VAL A 67 15.09 28.69 63.47
C VAL A 67 16.52 29.10 63.12
N GLU A 68 16.80 29.13 61.82
CA GLU A 68 18.13 29.38 61.27
C GLU A 68 18.38 30.87 61.03
N VAL A 69 19.61 31.33 61.31
CA VAL A 69 20.08 32.67 60.94
C VAL A 69 20.84 32.60 59.61
N LEU A 70 20.32 33.30 58.61
CA LEU A 70 20.89 33.33 57.25
C LEU A 70 21.91 34.45 57.08
N SER A 71 21.69 35.60 57.72
CA SER A 71 22.60 36.75 57.61
C SER A 71 22.39 37.73 58.76
N ALA A 72 23.45 38.42 59.17
CA ALA A 72 23.38 39.49 60.16
C ALA A 72 23.94 40.80 59.60
N LYS A 73 23.18 41.90 59.70
CA LYS A 73 23.58 43.25 59.30
C LYS A 73 23.43 44.21 60.48
N SER A 74 24.19 45.31 60.48
CA SER A 74 24.03 46.38 61.49
C SER A 74 23.71 47.68 60.81
N ASP A 75 22.81 48.43 61.42
CA ASP A 75 22.38 49.75 61.00
C ASP A 75 22.51 50.69 62.21
N THR A 76 23.06 51.87 61.99
CA THR A 76 23.30 52.86 63.05
C THR A 76 22.68 54.18 62.65
N ALA A 77 21.77 54.70 63.47
CA ALA A 77 21.11 55.98 63.24
C ALA A 77 21.31 56.89 64.46
N ASP A 78 21.57 58.16 64.20
CA ASP A 78 21.60 59.19 65.25
C ASP A 78 20.18 59.50 65.72
N ALA A 79 19.97 59.51 67.03
CA ALA A 79 18.67 59.75 67.65
C ALA A 79 18.84 60.73 68.82
N ASN A 80 18.81 62.04 68.53
CA ASN A 80 18.86 63.18 69.46
C ASN A 80 19.55 62.89 70.81
N ASN A 81 20.86 63.16 70.87
CA ASN A 81 21.74 62.94 72.04
C ASN A 81 22.00 61.46 72.42
N LYS A 82 21.38 60.49 71.71
CA LYS A 82 21.65 59.05 71.78
C LYS A 82 21.95 58.49 70.38
N VAL A 83 22.52 57.31 70.32
CA VAL A 83 22.69 56.50 69.10
C VAL A 83 21.71 55.33 69.18
N ARG A 84 20.98 55.11 68.09
CA ARG A 84 20.18 53.90 67.88
C ARG A 84 20.97 52.94 67.00
N ILE A 85 21.46 51.85 67.61
CA ILE A 85 22.10 50.77 66.86
C ILE A 85 21.10 49.62 66.73
N ARG A 86 20.84 49.22 65.50
CA ARG A 86 19.91 48.14 65.14
C ARG A 86 20.67 47.01 64.47
N ARG A 87 20.69 45.84 65.10
CA ARG A 87 21.21 44.60 64.52
C ARG A 87 20.06 43.82 63.89
N ILE A 88 20.19 43.50 62.61
CA ILE A 88 19.18 42.86 61.77
C ILE A 88 19.64 41.44 61.48
N TYR A 89 18.89 40.44 61.96
CA TYR A 89 19.12 39.03 61.66
C TYR A 89 18.03 38.55 60.69
N THR A 90 18.42 38.07 59.53
CA THR A 90 17.50 37.40 58.60
C THR A 90 17.34 35.96 59.07
N ILE A 91 16.13 35.60 59.47
CA ILE A 91 15.80 34.29 60.01
C ILE A 91 14.83 33.53 59.10
N THR A 92 14.93 32.19 59.11
CA THR A 92 14.04 31.28 58.39
C THR A 92 13.74 30.06 59.26
N ALA A 93 12.62 29.40 58.99
CA ALA A 93 12.21 28.18 59.69
C ALA A 93 11.53 27.23 58.70
N TRP A 94 11.73 25.93 58.90
CA TRP A 94 11.31 24.88 57.97
C TRP A 94 10.09 24.09 58.46
N ASP A 95 9.73 24.19 59.74
CA ASP A 95 8.53 23.55 60.28
C ASP A 95 7.40 24.56 60.51
N ALA A 96 6.17 24.16 60.23
CA ALA A 96 4.98 24.93 60.59
C ALA A 96 4.68 24.79 62.09
N LYS A 97 5.27 25.67 62.89
CA LYS A 97 4.96 25.81 64.32
C LYS A 97 5.17 27.25 64.80
N ARG A 98 4.68 27.53 66.00
CA ARG A 98 4.91 28.81 66.68
C ARG A 98 6.19 28.74 67.48
N TYR A 99 7.19 29.50 67.06
CA TYR A 99 8.47 29.63 67.73
C TYR A 99 8.47 30.82 68.68
N THR A 100 9.06 30.65 69.86
CA THR A 100 9.33 31.75 70.78
C THR A 100 10.83 31.95 70.86
N ILE A 101 11.30 33.07 70.31
CA ILE A 101 12.70 33.49 70.39
C ILE A 101 12.92 34.02 71.82
N PRO A 102 13.80 33.37 72.61
CA PRO A 102 14.05 33.81 73.98
C PRO A 102 14.80 35.13 74.00
N ALA A 103 14.69 35.81 75.12
CA ALA A 103 15.42 37.03 75.40
C ALA A 103 16.94 36.89 75.20
N GLN A 104 17.52 37.80 74.41
CA GLN A 104 18.92 37.79 74.03
C GLN A 104 19.75 38.72 74.90
N LYS A 105 20.98 38.29 75.22
CA LYS A 105 21.92 39.07 76.01
C LYS A 105 22.72 40.01 75.11
N VAL A 106 22.75 41.30 75.46
CA VAL A 106 23.49 42.35 74.77
C VAL A 106 24.35 43.08 75.79
N ILE A 107 25.64 43.25 75.52
CA ILE A 107 26.56 43.95 76.41
C ILE A 107 26.64 45.41 75.95
N VAL A 108 26.23 46.33 76.81
CA VAL A 108 26.26 47.77 76.55
C VAL A 108 27.14 48.46 77.59
N GLY A 109 28.29 49.01 77.16
CA GLY A 109 29.20 49.73 78.07
C GLY A 109 29.75 48.88 79.22
N GLY A 110 29.86 47.56 79.03
CA GLY A 110 30.30 46.60 80.05
C GLY A 110 29.18 46.00 80.91
N ALA A 111 27.95 46.51 80.83
CA ALA A 111 26.78 45.94 81.52
C ALA A 111 25.96 45.03 80.60
N THR A 112 25.61 43.83 81.07
CA THR A 112 24.73 42.91 80.34
C THR A 112 23.27 43.34 80.49
N LYS A 113 22.61 43.60 79.37
CA LYS A 113 21.17 43.85 79.26
C LYS A 113 20.52 42.75 78.43
N THR A 114 19.25 42.49 78.69
CA THR A 114 18.51 41.39 78.08
C THR A 114 17.33 41.94 77.29
N THR A 115 17.07 41.41 76.09
CA THR A 115 15.92 41.82 75.26
C THR A 115 14.60 41.24 75.80
N GLY A 116 13.46 41.60 75.20
CA GLY A 116 12.21 40.85 75.37
C GLY A 116 12.20 39.55 74.55
N ASN A 117 11.25 38.67 74.85
CA ASN A 117 10.93 37.51 74.02
C ASN A 117 10.12 37.93 72.79
N VAL A 118 10.28 37.25 71.66
CA VAL A 118 9.50 37.52 70.45
C VAL A 118 8.94 36.23 69.88
N THR A 119 7.70 36.26 69.39
CA THR A 119 7.03 35.12 68.79
C THR A 119 7.05 35.19 67.27
N LEU A 120 7.28 34.04 66.62
CA LEU A 120 7.26 33.85 65.17
C LEU A 120 6.34 32.66 64.86
N ASP A 121 5.30 32.89 64.09
CA ASP A 121 4.29 31.91 63.69
C ASP A 121 4.57 31.44 62.25
N VAL A 122 5.00 30.19 62.09
CA VAL A 122 5.32 29.62 60.78
C VAL A 122 4.15 28.77 60.31
N GLN A 123 3.62 29.08 59.14
CA GLN A 123 2.41 28.46 58.60
C GLN A 123 2.76 27.61 57.38
N ALA A 124 2.12 26.45 57.27
CA ALA A 124 2.20 25.66 56.05
C ALA A 124 1.37 26.32 54.94
N VAL A 125 1.78 26.13 53.69
CA VAL A 125 0.96 26.54 52.54
C VAL A 125 -0.31 25.66 52.52
N PRO A 126 -1.52 26.23 52.48
CA PRO A 126 -2.74 25.45 52.37
C PRO A 126 -2.74 24.72 51.03
N VAL A 127 -2.80 23.39 51.06
CA VAL A 127 -2.95 22.55 49.86
C VAL A 127 -4.44 22.25 49.68
N ASP A 128 -5.03 22.71 48.58
CA ASP A 128 -6.41 22.40 48.20
C ASP A 128 -6.51 20.93 47.77
N THR A 129 -6.76 20.04 48.72
CA THR A 129 -6.94 18.59 48.49
C THR A 129 -8.26 18.24 47.80
N VAL A 130 -9.14 19.22 47.56
CA VAL A 130 -10.47 19.01 46.94
C VAL A 130 -10.40 18.90 45.40
N LYS A 131 -9.25 19.21 44.77
CA LYS A 131 -9.08 19.16 43.30
C LYS A 131 -8.08 18.10 42.81
N SER A 132 -7.59 17.22 43.67
CA SER A 132 -6.61 16.20 43.30
C SER A 132 -7.27 14.84 43.12
N THR A 133 -8.21 14.72 42.20
CA THR A 133 -8.55 13.41 41.63
C THR A 133 -7.46 13.09 40.61
N PRO A 134 -6.71 11.99 40.75
CA PRO A 134 -5.80 11.56 39.69
C PRO A 134 -6.62 11.38 38.41
N MET A 135 -6.22 12.04 37.32
CA MET A 135 -6.80 11.72 36.01
C MET A 135 -6.53 10.24 35.73
N PRO A 136 -7.53 9.48 35.27
CA PRO A 136 -7.29 8.13 34.80
C PRO A 136 -6.20 8.15 33.72
N PRO A 137 -5.40 7.07 33.57
CA PRO A 137 -4.44 6.96 32.47
C PRO A 137 -5.16 7.24 31.15
N ASP A 138 -4.57 8.07 30.28
CA ASP A 138 -5.13 8.33 28.97
C ASP A 138 -5.31 6.99 28.23
N ASP A 139 -6.56 6.68 27.90
CA ASP A 139 -6.90 5.48 27.13
C ASP A 139 -6.46 5.67 25.66
N ILE A 140 -6.21 4.57 24.95
CA ILE A 140 -5.84 4.63 23.53
C ILE A 140 -7.07 5.15 22.79
N GLN A 141 -6.98 6.38 22.26
CA GLN A 141 -8.05 6.98 21.49
C GLN A 141 -8.31 6.11 20.25
N GLN A 142 -9.39 5.31 20.28
CA GLN A 142 -9.81 4.57 19.11
C GLN A 142 -10.39 5.56 18.11
N VAL A 143 -9.63 5.85 17.05
CA VAL A 143 -10.14 6.61 15.92
C VAL A 143 -11.31 5.81 15.33
N PRO A 144 -12.54 6.34 15.33
CA PRO A 144 -13.68 5.60 14.82
C PRO A 144 -13.48 5.35 13.32
N PHE A 145 -13.60 4.09 12.90
CA PHE A 145 -13.53 3.72 11.49
C PHE A 145 -14.61 4.43 10.69
N SER A 146 -14.21 5.35 9.81
CA SER A 146 -15.12 6.13 8.99
C SER A 146 -15.38 5.44 7.65
N TRP A 147 -16.54 4.79 7.50
CA TRP A 147 -16.94 4.19 6.21
C TRP A 147 -16.94 5.21 5.06
N GLY A 148 -17.20 6.49 5.34
CA GLY A 148 -17.22 7.54 4.32
C GLY A 148 -15.89 7.73 3.59
N GLU A 149 -14.77 7.47 4.27
CA GLU A 149 -13.42 7.60 3.69
C GLU A 149 -13.06 6.38 2.83
N TRP A 150 -13.58 5.20 3.17
CA TRP A 150 -13.30 3.95 2.45
C TRP A 150 -14.20 3.71 1.23
N VAL A 151 -15.43 4.21 1.25
CA VAL A 151 -16.39 4.10 0.13
C VAL A 151 -15.81 4.54 -1.22
N PRO A 152 -15.16 5.70 -1.39
CA PRO A 152 -14.60 6.11 -2.68
C PRO A 152 -13.50 5.17 -3.17
N ILE A 153 -12.63 4.66 -2.28
CA ILE A 153 -11.57 3.71 -2.61
C ILE A 153 -12.18 2.38 -3.08
N ILE A 154 -13.18 1.87 -2.36
CA ILE A 154 -13.90 0.65 -2.73
C ILE A 154 -14.55 0.81 -4.11
N LEU A 155 -15.15 1.97 -4.39
CA LEU A 155 -15.79 2.26 -5.68
C LEU A 155 -14.76 2.25 -6.84
N VAL A 156 -13.56 2.80 -6.63
CA VAL A 156 -12.48 2.75 -7.63
C VAL A 156 -12.02 1.30 -7.88
N ILE A 157 -11.91 0.48 -6.83
CA ILE A 157 -11.55 -0.94 -6.96
C ILE A 157 -12.63 -1.71 -7.74
N VAL A 158 -13.91 -1.47 -7.43
CA VAL A 158 -15.03 -2.08 -8.16
C VAL A 158 -15.01 -1.66 -9.63
N LEU A 159 -14.74 -0.39 -9.93
CA LEU A 159 -14.61 0.10 -11.30
C LEU A 159 -13.46 -0.62 -12.04
N ALA A 160 -12.30 -0.78 -11.41
CA ALA A 160 -11.18 -1.52 -11.99
C ALA A 160 -11.54 -2.97 -12.31
N LEU A 161 -12.27 -3.67 -11.42
CA LEU A 161 -12.75 -5.03 -11.65
C LEU A 161 -13.72 -5.11 -12.85
N ILE A 162 -14.60 -4.12 -13.00
CA ILE A 162 -15.51 -4.05 -14.16
C ILE A 162 -14.71 -3.91 -15.46
N LEU A 163 -13.66 -3.06 -15.49
CA LEU A 163 -12.80 -2.91 -16.66
C LEU A 163 -12.06 -4.20 -17.01
N ILE A 164 -11.56 -4.95 -16.01
CA ILE A 164 -10.92 -6.25 -16.23
C ILE A 164 -11.90 -7.26 -16.83
N CYS A 165 -13.13 -7.32 -16.30
CA CYS A 165 -14.17 -8.20 -16.83
C CYS A 165 -14.53 -7.83 -18.28
N PHE A 166 -14.59 -6.53 -18.59
CA PHE A 166 -14.84 -6.04 -19.94
C PHE A 166 -13.69 -6.37 -20.91
N VAL A 167 -12.44 -6.25 -20.47
CA VAL A 167 -11.27 -6.69 -21.24
C VAL A 167 -11.33 -8.20 -21.52
N PHE A 168 -11.65 -9.01 -20.50
CA PHE A 168 -11.79 -10.46 -20.66
C PHE A 168 -12.90 -10.81 -21.66
N TYR A 169 -14.03 -10.12 -21.60
CA TYR A 169 -15.13 -10.27 -22.55
C TYR A 169 -14.71 -9.95 -24.00
N LEU A 170 -14.04 -8.82 -24.22
CA LEU A 170 -13.51 -8.45 -25.54
C LEU A 170 -12.48 -9.45 -26.06
N TYR A 171 -11.60 -9.96 -25.18
CA TYR A 171 -10.63 -10.99 -25.52
C TYR A 171 -11.32 -12.29 -25.96
N ARG A 172 -12.34 -12.73 -25.23
CA ARG A 172 -13.11 -13.94 -25.55
C ARG A 172 -13.78 -13.83 -26.93
N ILE A 173 -14.36 -12.68 -27.27
CA ILE A 173 -14.94 -12.43 -28.59
C ILE A 173 -13.87 -12.53 -29.69
N LEU A 174 -12.69 -11.97 -29.46
CA LEU A 174 -11.60 -11.99 -30.42
C LEU A 174 -11.10 -13.42 -30.70
N CYS A 175 -10.94 -14.23 -29.66
CA CYS A 175 -10.55 -15.63 -29.76
C CYS A 175 -11.63 -16.49 -30.44
N HIS A 176 -12.90 -16.30 -30.10
CA HIS A 176 -13.99 -17.06 -30.71
C HIS A 176 -14.12 -16.78 -32.22
N LYS A 177 -13.87 -15.54 -32.66
CA LYS A 177 -13.87 -15.16 -34.08
C LYS A 177 -12.62 -15.67 -34.84
N GLN A 178 -11.52 -15.98 -34.15
CA GLN A 178 -10.34 -16.63 -34.76
C GLN A 178 -10.57 -18.12 -34.97
N ASN A 179 -11.11 -18.81 -33.97
CA ASN A 179 -11.30 -20.27 -34.03
C ASN A 179 -12.36 -20.70 -35.06
N GLY A 180 -13.32 -19.83 -35.39
CA GLY A 180 -14.36 -20.11 -36.40
C GLY A 180 -13.95 -19.92 -37.87
N ARG A 181 -12.71 -19.52 -38.19
CA ARG A 181 -12.29 -19.19 -39.58
C ARG A 181 -11.25 -20.13 -40.19
N ALA A 182 -10.87 -21.21 -39.50
CA ALA A 182 -9.96 -22.21 -40.04
C ALA A 182 -10.69 -23.44 -40.61
N LEU A 183 -11.80 -23.27 -41.34
CA LEU A 183 -12.10 -24.26 -42.36
C LEU A 183 -11.11 -23.99 -43.50
N LYS A 184 -10.01 -24.75 -43.51
CA LYS A 184 -9.13 -24.87 -44.67
C LYS A 184 -10.03 -25.30 -45.83
N LYS A 185 -10.47 -24.35 -46.65
CA LYS A 185 -11.23 -24.64 -47.88
C LYS A 185 -10.23 -25.29 -48.80
N THR A 186 -10.03 -26.60 -48.63
CA THR A 186 -9.23 -27.40 -49.55
C THR A 186 -9.82 -27.14 -50.91
N ARG A 187 -9.02 -26.59 -51.82
CA ARG A 187 -9.38 -26.39 -53.21
C ARG A 187 -10.01 -27.71 -53.67
N ALA A 188 -11.27 -27.68 -54.11
CA ALA A 188 -11.85 -28.85 -54.75
C ALA A 188 -10.95 -29.13 -55.95
N LEU A 189 -10.22 -30.25 -55.91
CA LEU A 189 -9.45 -30.70 -57.06
C LEU A 189 -10.45 -30.86 -58.22
N SER A 190 -10.09 -30.38 -59.41
CA SER A 190 -10.90 -30.68 -60.61
C SER A 190 -11.02 -32.21 -60.74
N TYR A 191 -12.10 -32.70 -61.33
CA TYR A 191 -12.34 -34.14 -61.51
C TYR A 191 -11.17 -34.84 -62.22
N TYR A 192 -10.54 -34.14 -63.16
CA TYR A 192 -9.31 -34.59 -63.83
C TYR A 192 -8.11 -34.66 -62.85
N GLU A 193 -7.88 -33.62 -62.05
CA GLU A 193 -6.79 -33.57 -61.07
C GLU A 193 -6.95 -34.68 -60.02
N GLN A 194 -8.18 -34.95 -59.59
CA GLN A 194 -8.50 -36.04 -58.65
C GLN A 194 -8.21 -37.41 -59.27
N ALA A 195 -8.69 -37.67 -60.49
CA ALA A 195 -8.47 -38.96 -61.15
C ALA A 195 -6.98 -39.23 -61.41
N LYS A 196 -6.22 -38.20 -61.82
CA LYS A 196 -4.77 -38.31 -62.03
C LYS A 196 -4.01 -38.57 -60.74
N HIS A 197 -4.40 -37.92 -59.65
CA HIS A 197 -3.83 -38.18 -58.33
C HIS A 197 -4.09 -39.64 -57.90
N ASP A 198 -5.35 -40.08 -57.96
CA ASP A 198 -5.75 -41.44 -57.57
C ASP A 198 -5.01 -42.50 -58.42
N LEU A 199 -4.87 -42.30 -59.74
CA LEU A 199 -4.08 -43.18 -60.62
C LEU A 199 -2.59 -43.18 -60.31
N SER A 200 -2.01 -42.01 -59.97
CA SER A 200 -0.60 -41.90 -59.62
C SER A 200 -0.27 -42.63 -58.32
N GLU A 201 -1.20 -42.62 -57.36
CA GLU A 201 -1.08 -43.38 -56.11
C GLU A 201 -1.13 -44.88 -56.36
N ILE A 202 -2.06 -45.34 -57.22
CA ILE A 202 -2.14 -46.75 -57.61
C ILE A 202 -0.87 -47.18 -58.37
N ALA A 203 -0.33 -46.32 -59.25
CA ALA A 203 0.91 -46.58 -59.97
C ALA A 203 2.12 -46.71 -59.01
N ALA A 204 2.23 -45.81 -58.02
CA ALA A 204 3.28 -45.84 -57.01
C ALA A 204 3.19 -47.09 -56.13
N ASN A 205 1.96 -47.49 -55.78
CA ASN A 205 1.69 -48.66 -54.94
C ASN A 205 1.54 -49.96 -55.75
N LYS A 206 1.91 -49.99 -57.04
CA LYS A 206 1.74 -51.17 -57.91
C LYS A 206 2.36 -52.45 -57.33
N MET A 207 3.50 -52.34 -56.65
CA MET A 207 4.19 -53.48 -56.02
C MET A 207 3.48 -54.06 -54.79
N LEU A 208 2.51 -53.33 -54.23
CA LEU A 208 1.76 -53.73 -53.02
C LEU A 208 0.58 -54.67 -53.34
N TYR A 209 0.21 -54.77 -54.62
CA TYR A 209 -0.90 -55.61 -55.05
C TYR A 209 -0.47 -57.08 -55.16
N THR A 210 -0.93 -57.91 -54.22
CA THR A 210 -0.73 -59.38 -54.26
C THR A 210 -1.59 -60.06 -55.32
N GLU A 211 -2.80 -59.54 -55.58
CA GLU A 211 -3.74 -60.08 -56.55
C GLU A 211 -3.96 -59.11 -57.72
N GLN A 212 -3.80 -59.59 -58.95
CA GLN A 212 -4.08 -58.78 -60.16
C GLN A 212 -5.52 -58.28 -60.17
N LYS A 213 -6.48 -59.09 -59.71
CA LYS A 213 -7.89 -58.70 -59.63
C LYS A 213 -8.11 -57.41 -58.84
N ALA A 214 -7.40 -57.22 -57.72
CA ALA A 214 -7.51 -56.02 -56.90
C ALA A 214 -6.99 -54.78 -57.68
N TYR A 215 -5.84 -54.90 -58.32
CA TYR A 215 -5.26 -53.83 -59.15
C TYR A 215 -6.23 -53.38 -60.26
N TYR A 216 -6.73 -54.30 -61.07
CA TYR A 216 -7.70 -53.97 -62.13
C TYR A 216 -9.03 -53.45 -61.56
N THR A 217 -9.39 -53.82 -60.32
CA THR A 217 -10.59 -53.27 -59.67
C THR A 217 -10.42 -51.81 -59.31
N ASP A 218 -9.32 -51.47 -58.65
CA ASP A 218 -9.06 -50.10 -58.20
C ASP A 218 -8.89 -49.14 -59.39
N VAL A 219 -8.10 -49.55 -60.39
CA VAL A 219 -7.88 -48.73 -61.59
C VAL A 219 -9.20 -48.51 -62.36
N THR A 220 -10.04 -49.56 -62.56
CA THR A 220 -11.35 -49.36 -63.19
C THR A 220 -12.28 -48.48 -62.34
N ASN A 221 -12.21 -48.57 -61.01
CA ASN A 221 -13.06 -47.76 -60.13
C ASN A 221 -12.72 -46.27 -60.23
N VAL A 222 -11.43 -45.91 -60.36
CA VAL A 222 -11.02 -44.52 -60.63
C VAL A 222 -11.56 -44.05 -61.97
N LEU A 223 -11.46 -44.87 -63.02
CA LEU A 223 -12.04 -44.56 -64.33
C LEU A 223 -13.57 -44.37 -64.26
N ARG A 224 -14.30 -45.26 -63.59
CA ARG A 224 -15.75 -45.14 -63.39
C ARG A 224 -16.13 -43.89 -62.61
N LYS A 225 -15.38 -43.55 -61.57
CA LYS A 225 -15.56 -42.33 -60.78
C LYS A 225 -15.33 -41.07 -61.62
N TYR A 226 -14.26 -41.04 -62.43
CA TYR A 226 -13.98 -39.95 -63.36
C TYR A 226 -15.11 -39.77 -64.38
N ILE A 227 -15.50 -40.87 -65.05
CA ILE A 227 -16.63 -40.88 -65.98
C ILE A 227 -17.90 -40.35 -65.31
N SER A 228 -18.17 -40.80 -64.08
CA SER A 228 -19.38 -40.45 -63.36
C SER A 228 -19.45 -38.96 -63.07
N GLN A 229 -18.33 -38.39 -62.62
CA GLN A 229 -18.22 -36.96 -62.33
C GLN A 229 -18.25 -36.12 -63.61
N ARG A 230 -17.55 -36.56 -64.67
CA ARG A 230 -17.36 -35.78 -65.91
C ARG A 230 -18.60 -35.73 -66.79
N TYR A 231 -19.30 -36.85 -66.91
CA TYR A 231 -20.46 -37.00 -67.81
C TYR A 231 -21.79 -37.07 -67.05
N ASN A 232 -21.76 -36.92 -65.72
CA ASN A 232 -22.93 -36.94 -64.84
C ASN A 232 -23.81 -38.20 -65.02
N ILE A 233 -23.16 -39.34 -65.27
CA ILE A 233 -23.79 -40.66 -65.32
C ILE A 233 -23.39 -41.48 -64.07
N ASN A 234 -24.22 -42.40 -63.60
CA ASN A 234 -23.89 -43.19 -62.41
C ASN A 234 -23.01 -44.41 -62.75
N ALA A 235 -21.81 -44.18 -63.29
CA ALA A 235 -20.96 -45.26 -63.82
C ALA A 235 -20.41 -46.23 -62.76
N LEU A 236 -20.50 -45.91 -61.47
CA LEU A 236 -20.13 -46.85 -60.40
C LEU A 236 -21.15 -48.00 -60.25
N GLU A 237 -22.43 -47.72 -60.54
CA GLU A 237 -23.54 -48.67 -60.43
C GLU A 237 -23.88 -49.35 -61.77
N MET A 238 -23.26 -48.90 -62.86
CA MET A 238 -23.50 -49.42 -64.21
C MET A 238 -22.53 -50.56 -64.55
N THR A 239 -23.02 -51.52 -65.35
CA THR A 239 -22.17 -52.56 -65.94
C THR A 239 -21.25 -51.98 -67.02
N SER A 240 -20.14 -52.65 -67.32
CA SER A 240 -19.20 -52.24 -68.36
C SER A 240 -19.89 -52.02 -69.73
N HIS A 241 -20.88 -52.85 -70.07
CA HIS A 241 -21.64 -52.70 -71.31
C HIS A 241 -22.57 -51.48 -71.30
N GLU A 242 -23.24 -51.20 -70.19
CA GLU A 242 -24.11 -50.02 -70.07
C GLU A 242 -23.29 -48.73 -70.13
N ILE A 243 -22.10 -48.71 -69.53
CA ILE A 243 -21.19 -47.56 -69.62
C ILE A 243 -20.80 -47.32 -71.07
N LEU A 244 -20.38 -48.37 -71.79
CA LEU A 244 -20.01 -48.26 -73.20
C LEU A 244 -21.17 -47.79 -74.09
N GLU A 245 -22.41 -48.22 -73.81
CA GLU A 245 -23.58 -47.74 -74.55
C GLU A 245 -23.83 -46.25 -74.30
N SER A 246 -23.80 -45.82 -73.03
CA SER A 246 -23.98 -44.40 -72.68
C SER A 246 -22.89 -43.49 -73.22
N MET A 247 -21.69 -44.03 -73.47
CA MET A 247 -20.54 -43.28 -73.98
C MET A 247 -20.58 -43.06 -75.49
N LYS A 248 -21.32 -43.88 -76.26
CA LYS A 248 -21.44 -43.70 -77.72
C LYS A 248 -22.10 -42.38 -78.10
N ASP A 249 -23.00 -41.88 -77.25
CA ASP A 249 -23.73 -40.64 -77.50
C ASP A 249 -22.95 -39.38 -77.09
N VAL A 250 -21.86 -39.54 -76.32
CA VAL A 250 -21.19 -38.43 -75.64
C VAL A 250 -19.69 -38.31 -75.96
N CYS A 251 -19.02 -39.40 -76.35
CA CYS A 251 -17.59 -39.45 -76.69
C CYS A 251 -17.37 -39.77 -78.18
N ASP A 252 -16.16 -39.47 -78.67
CA ASP A 252 -15.74 -39.84 -80.02
C ASP A 252 -15.60 -41.35 -80.19
N VAL A 253 -15.79 -41.82 -81.43
CA VAL A 253 -15.75 -43.25 -81.78
C VAL A 253 -14.40 -43.89 -81.40
N SER A 254 -13.30 -43.13 -81.47
CA SER A 254 -11.97 -43.58 -81.07
C SER A 254 -11.89 -43.87 -79.58
N ASP A 255 -12.30 -42.92 -78.73
CA ASP A 255 -12.24 -43.05 -77.27
C ASP A 255 -13.15 -44.19 -76.77
N VAL A 256 -14.33 -44.36 -77.37
CA VAL A 256 -15.25 -45.47 -77.05
C VAL A 256 -14.63 -46.83 -77.39
N SER A 257 -13.87 -46.90 -78.49
CA SER A 257 -13.18 -48.14 -78.89
C SER A 257 -12.04 -48.50 -77.94
N GLU A 258 -11.27 -47.52 -77.46
CA GLU A 258 -10.24 -47.70 -76.43
C GLU A 258 -10.87 -48.15 -75.11
N LEU A 259 -11.94 -47.48 -74.68
CA LEU A 259 -12.67 -47.81 -73.46
C LEU A 259 -13.25 -49.23 -73.50
N LYS A 260 -13.67 -49.71 -74.67
CA LYS A 260 -14.13 -51.08 -74.88
C LYS A 260 -13.01 -52.10 -74.65
N VAL A 261 -11.80 -51.83 -75.14
CA VAL A 261 -10.63 -52.69 -74.90
C VAL A 261 -10.30 -52.73 -73.41
N VAL A 262 -10.28 -51.57 -72.75
CA VAL A 262 -10.03 -51.43 -71.31
C VAL A 262 -11.04 -52.27 -70.50
N PHE A 263 -12.34 -52.05 -70.67
CA PHE A 263 -13.35 -52.77 -69.90
C PHE A 263 -13.34 -54.28 -70.16
N ASN A 264 -13.13 -54.72 -71.40
CA ASN A 264 -13.03 -56.15 -71.72
C ASN A 264 -11.85 -56.81 -71.01
N THR A 265 -10.68 -56.17 -71.02
CA THR A 265 -9.48 -56.68 -70.32
C THR A 265 -9.72 -56.76 -68.81
N ALA A 266 -10.34 -55.73 -68.22
CA ALA A 266 -10.68 -55.73 -66.81
C ALA A 266 -11.66 -56.85 -66.44
N ASP A 267 -12.69 -57.07 -67.26
CA ASP A 267 -13.72 -58.09 -67.02
C ASP A 267 -13.15 -59.52 -67.16
N LEU A 268 -12.24 -59.75 -68.10
CA LEU A 268 -11.51 -61.01 -68.24
C LEU A 268 -10.68 -61.34 -66.98
N VAL A 269 -9.97 -60.35 -66.42
CA VAL A 269 -9.18 -60.55 -65.19
C VAL A 269 -10.09 -60.74 -63.98
N LYS A 270 -11.18 -59.95 -63.86
CA LYS A 270 -12.08 -59.96 -62.70
C LYS A 270 -12.95 -61.21 -62.59
N PHE A 271 -13.44 -61.71 -63.74
CA PHE A 271 -14.46 -62.76 -63.78
C PHE A 271 -13.97 -64.05 -64.45
N ALA A 272 -13.09 -63.97 -65.45
CA ALA A 272 -12.62 -65.13 -66.21
C ALA A 272 -11.27 -65.71 -65.72
N LYS A 273 -10.73 -65.21 -64.60
CA LYS A 273 -9.42 -65.60 -64.02
C LYS A 273 -8.26 -65.49 -65.05
N TYR A 274 -8.36 -64.56 -65.97
CA TYR A 274 -7.30 -64.27 -66.93
C TYR A 274 -6.09 -63.67 -66.21
N SER A 275 -4.89 -64.19 -66.46
CA SER A 275 -3.64 -63.65 -65.93
C SER A 275 -2.96 -62.78 -66.98
N THR A 276 -2.60 -61.55 -66.59
CA THR A 276 -1.92 -60.58 -67.45
C THR A 276 -0.44 -60.50 -67.11
N ASP A 277 0.40 -60.12 -68.06
CA ASP A 277 1.81 -59.85 -67.76
C ASP A 277 2.01 -58.42 -67.21
N ALA A 278 3.23 -58.10 -66.78
CA ALA A 278 3.53 -56.78 -66.21
C ALA A 278 3.40 -55.64 -67.24
N ASN A 279 3.59 -55.94 -68.52
CA ASN A 279 3.51 -55.02 -69.65
C ASN A 279 2.04 -54.72 -70.01
N ASP A 280 1.17 -55.73 -69.97
CA ASP A 280 -0.28 -55.60 -70.11
C ASP A 280 -0.87 -54.71 -69.01
N MET A 281 -0.39 -54.87 -67.77
CA MET A 281 -0.80 -54.02 -66.65
C MET A 281 -0.40 -52.55 -66.85
N THR A 282 0.83 -52.29 -67.34
CA THR A 282 1.25 -50.92 -67.66
C THR A 282 0.45 -50.34 -68.83
N TYR A 283 0.23 -51.13 -69.88
CA TYR A 283 -0.56 -50.71 -71.04
C TYR A 283 -2.00 -50.37 -70.66
N TYR A 284 -2.59 -51.16 -69.76
CA TYR A 284 -3.94 -50.93 -69.25
C TYR A 284 -4.05 -49.61 -68.47
N LEU A 285 -3.11 -49.33 -67.56
CA LEU A 285 -3.08 -48.06 -66.82
C LEU A 285 -2.85 -46.87 -67.75
N ASP A 286 -1.92 -47.00 -68.70
CA ASP A 286 -1.61 -45.96 -69.68
C ASP A 286 -2.81 -45.64 -70.59
N SER A 287 -3.55 -46.67 -71.03
CA SER A 287 -4.78 -46.50 -71.81
C SER A 287 -5.85 -45.70 -71.05
N ILE A 288 -5.95 -45.89 -69.74
CA ILE A 288 -6.89 -45.15 -68.89
C ILE A 288 -6.43 -43.71 -68.67
N VAL A 289 -5.14 -43.51 -68.46
CA VAL A 289 -4.55 -42.16 -68.37
C VAL A 289 -4.75 -41.41 -69.68
N HIS A 290 -4.51 -42.08 -70.82
CA HIS A 290 -4.73 -41.53 -72.16
C HIS A 290 -6.19 -41.09 -72.35
N PHE A 291 -7.16 -41.93 -72.00
CA PHE A 291 -8.58 -41.58 -72.07
C PHE A 291 -8.94 -40.36 -71.18
N ILE A 292 -8.38 -40.29 -69.96
CA ILE A 292 -8.62 -39.15 -69.06
C ILE A 292 -7.95 -37.87 -69.59
N ASP A 293 -6.78 -38.00 -70.20
CA ASP A 293 -6.05 -36.89 -70.82
C ASP A 293 -6.69 -36.40 -72.12
N SER A 294 -7.29 -37.29 -72.93
CA SER A 294 -7.99 -36.96 -74.17
C SER A 294 -9.34 -36.29 -73.90
N THR A 295 -10.04 -36.72 -72.85
CA THR A 295 -11.37 -36.21 -72.47
C THR A 295 -11.35 -35.01 -71.52
N LYS A 296 -10.15 -34.49 -71.19
CA LYS A 296 -10.00 -33.33 -70.32
C LYS A 296 -10.65 -32.11 -70.97
N VAL A 297 -11.50 -31.42 -70.21
CA VAL A 297 -11.93 -30.06 -70.56
C VAL A 297 -11.08 -29.12 -69.75
N GLU A 298 -10.53 -28.09 -70.38
CA GLU A 298 -9.96 -26.97 -69.64
C GLU A 298 -11.09 -26.29 -68.89
N GLU A 299 -11.31 -26.69 -67.63
CA GLU A 299 -12.12 -25.93 -66.70
C GLU A 299 -11.48 -24.55 -66.63
N THR A 300 -12.16 -23.55 -67.21
CA THR A 300 -11.83 -22.15 -67.01
C THR A 300 -11.70 -22.00 -65.52
N LYS A 301 -10.50 -21.73 -65.03
CA LYS A 301 -10.23 -21.52 -63.61
C LYS A 301 -11.16 -20.39 -63.19
N GLU A 302 -12.34 -20.70 -62.68
CA GLU A 302 -13.05 -19.81 -61.79
C GLU A 302 -12.09 -19.70 -60.62
N VAL A 303 -11.29 -18.63 -60.69
CA VAL A 303 -10.60 -18.07 -59.56
C VAL A 303 -11.73 -17.83 -58.57
N VAL A 304 -11.95 -18.81 -57.70
CA VAL A 304 -12.62 -18.60 -56.43
C VAL A 304 -11.76 -17.54 -55.79
N GLU A 305 -12.14 -16.29 -55.99
CA GLU A 305 -11.50 -15.15 -55.36
C GLU A 305 -11.41 -15.53 -53.89
N GLU A 306 -10.16 -15.60 -53.39
CA GLU A 306 -9.95 -15.56 -51.95
C GLU A 306 -10.85 -14.45 -51.45
N PRO A 307 -11.72 -14.68 -50.44
CA PRO A 307 -12.44 -13.58 -49.83
C PRO A 307 -11.36 -12.64 -49.34
N LYS A 308 -11.11 -11.54 -50.08
CA LYS A 308 -10.14 -10.51 -49.73
C LYS A 308 -10.44 -10.21 -48.28
N GLU A 309 -9.49 -10.48 -47.38
CA GLU A 309 -9.66 -10.24 -45.96
C GLU A 309 -10.19 -8.81 -45.85
N ASN A 310 -11.46 -8.68 -45.50
CA ASN A 310 -12.19 -7.43 -45.66
C ASN A 310 -11.42 -6.40 -44.82
N ILE A 311 -10.84 -5.37 -45.45
CA ILE A 311 -9.91 -4.44 -44.80
C ILE A 311 -10.57 -3.79 -43.55
N SER A 312 -11.89 -3.72 -43.52
CA SER A 312 -12.71 -3.31 -42.38
C SER A 312 -12.59 -4.25 -41.17
N ASP A 313 -12.53 -5.56 -41.38
CA ASP A 313 -12.41 -6.61 -40.35
C ASP A 313 -11.00 -6.58 -39.73
N THR A 314 -9.95 -6.35 -40.54
CA THR A 314 -8.57 -6.22 -40.06
C THR A 314 -8.36 -4.92 -39.28
N ARG A 315 -8.93 -3.80 -39.74
CA ARG A 315 -8.91 -2.52 -39.01
C ARG A 315 -9.68 -2.61 -37.69
N SER A 316 -10.88 -3.19 -37.70
CA SER A 316 -11.68 -3.40 -36.48
C SER A 316 -10.95 -4.24 -35.44
N ARG A 317 -10.27 -5.33 -35.86
CA ARG A 317 -9.44 -6.16 -34.97
C ARG A 317 -8.26 -5.39 -34.36
N LYS A 318 -7.57 -4.56 -35.15
CA LYS A 318 -6.47 -3.71 -34.64
C LYS A 318 -6.98 -2.69 -33.63
N MET A 319 -8.14 -2.06 -33.89
CA MET A 319 -8.79 -1.13 -32.97
C MET A 319 -9.21 -1.80 -31.66
N ILE A 320 -9.78 -3.02 -31.72
CA ILE A 320 -10.15 -3.78 -30.51
C ILE A 320 -8.92 -4.17 -29.69
N LYS A 321 -7.80 -4.57 -30.32
CA LYS A 321 -6.54 -4.85 -29.61
C LYS A 321 -5.96 -3.61 -28.93
N LEU A 322 -6.00 -2.45 -29.59
CA LEU A 322 -5.60 -1.17 -29.01
C LEU A 322 -6.50 -0.78 -27.83
N ALA A 323 -7.82 -0.95 -27.97
CA ALA A 323 -8.78 -0.68 -26.91
C ALA A 323 -8.55 -1.57 -25.68
N ILE A 324 -8.27 -2.87 -25.88
CA ILE A 324 -7.91 -3.79 -24.80
C ILE A 324 -6.64 -3.33 -24.08
N GLY A 325 -5.60 -2.94 -24.83
CA GLY A 325 -4.36 -2.43 -24.27
C GLY A 325 -4.57 -1.16 -23.43
N LEU A 326 -5.33 -0.21 -23.97
CA LEU A 326 -5.67 1.03 -23.27
C LEU A 326 -6.45 0.74 -21.97
N LEU A 327 -7.48 -0.10 -22.05
CA LEU A 327 -8.31 -0.49 -20.91
C LEU A 327 -7.50 -1.16 -19.80
N LEU A 328 -6.57 -2.05 -20.15
CA LEU A 328 -5.66 -2.68 -19.19
C LEU A 328 -4.78 -1.65 -18.48
N VAL A 329 -4.16 -0.73 -19.23
CA VAL A 329 -3.33 0.33 -18.65
C VAL A 329 -4.15 1.21 -17.71
N THR A 330 -5.37 1.61 -18.11
CA THR A 330 -6.25 2.40 -17.24
C THR A 330 -6.67 1.66 -15.98
N SER A 331 -6.95 0.35 -16.09
CA SER A 331 -7.30 -0.47 -14.93
C SER A 331 -6.15 -0.59 -13.95
N VAL A 332 -4.91 -0.76 -14.42
CA VAL A 332 -3.72 -0.83 -13.56
C VAL A 332 -3.47 0.50 -12.88
N ALA A 333 -3.62 1.62 -13.58
CA ALA A 333 -3.48 2.96 -13.01
C ALA A 333 -4.50 3.23 -11.89
N LEU A 334 -5.77 2.80 -12.07
CA LEU A 334 -6.80 2.93 -11.04
C LEU A 334 -6.50 2.09 -9.79
N ILE A 335 -5.94 0.89 -9.96
CA ILE A 335 -5.55 0.04 -8.82
C ILE A 335 -4.39 0.68 -8.05
N ILE A 336 -3.39 1.24 -8.74
CA ILE A 336 -2.27 1.94 -8.09
C ILE A 336 -2.77 3.17 -7.33
N TYR A 337 -3.67 3.96 -7.92
CA TYR A 337 -4.28 5.10 -7.26
C TYR A 337 -5.06 4.69 -6.00
N ALA A 338 -5.90 3.65 -6.09
CA ALA A 338 -6.65 3.15 -4.95
C ALA A 338 -5.73 2.62 -3.83
N ALA A 339 -4.61 1.97 -4.18
CA ALA A 339 -3.63 1.50 -3.21
C ALA A 339 -2.91 2.67 -2.50
N PHE A 340 -2.62 3.75 -3.22
CA PHE A 340 -2.01 4.95 -2.65
C PHE A 340 -2.96 5.67 -1.67
N GLU A 341 -4.23 5.86 -2.06
CA GLU A 341 -5.25 6.45 -1.17
C GLU A 341 -5.52 5.58 0.06
N ALA A 342 -5.58 4.25 -0.11
CA ALA A 342 -5.73 3.33 1.01
C ALA A 342 -4.52 3.39 1.97
N TYR A 343 -3.30 3.54 1.44
CA TYR A 343 -2.11 3.74 2.26
C TYR A 343 -2.15 5.07 3.02
N ALA A 344 -2.62 6.14 2.37
CA ALA A 344 -2.77 7.46 2.99
C ALA A 344 -3.84 7.51 4.09
N LEU A 345 -4.86 6.66 4.05
CA LEU A 345 -5.86 6.52 5.13
C LEU A 345 -5.40 5.63 6.29
N LEU A 346 -4.37 4.80 6.09
CA LEU A 346 -3.88 3.85 7.07
C LEU A 346 -2.70 4.40 7.89
N MET A 347 -1.94 5.33 7.30
CA MET A 347 -0.93 6.17 7.97
C MET A 347 -1.59 7.37 8.64
#